data_AF-T1AEF1-F1
#
_entry.id   AF-T1AEF1-F1
#
_cell.length_a   1.000
_cell.length_b   1.000
_cell.length_c   1.000
_cell.angle_alpha   90.00
_cell.angle_beta   90.00
_cell.angle_gamma   90.00
#
_symmetry.space_group_name_H-M   'P 1'
#
loop_
_entity.id
_entity.type
_entity.pdbx_description
1 polymer ?
#
loop_
_entity_poly.entity_id
_entity_poly.type
_entity_poly.pdbx_seq_one_letter_code
_entity_poly.pdbx_strand_id
1 'polypeptide(L)'
;KTEKKKNLKPYVEVKDLVTQFFTSRGIVKALDKVSFAVYPGEIYGLVGESGCGKSVTSTSVMDLIPDPPGRIISGEIYIDGFNVIADLNKMARIKIKSETDVRIKRYKRAIKRHNNVLSKIRGDKIAMIFQEPFLALNPTMTIGAQIMEVIMLHNISSISNSILRRENISPGEVRNFITEFYSLGDETLKRKEAHNFSSSYAIPEFEESILSL
;
A
#
# COMPACT_ATOMS: atom_id res chain seq x y z
N LYS A 1 -22.71 28.19 7.07
CA LYS A 1 -21.79 27.01 6.99
C LYS A 1 -22.31 25.88 6.10
N THR A 2 -23.59 25.89 5.70
CA THR A 2 -24.28 24.75 5.06
C THR A 2 -24.19 24.72 3.52
N GLU A 3 -23.88 25.84 2.85
CA GLU A 3 -23.81 25.90 1.37
C GLU A 3 -22.44 25.51 0.78
N LYS A 4 -21.35 25.60 1.54
CA LYS A 4 -20.00 25.22 1.06
C LYS A 4 -19.79 23.71 0.86
N LYS A 5 -20.67 22.85 1.39
CA LYS A 5 -20.56 21.38 1.24
C LYS A 5 -21.01 20.84 -0.12
N LYS A 6 -21.77 21.61 -0.92
CA LYS A 6 -22.38 21.11 -2.18
C LYS A 6 -21.42 20.89 -3.36
N ASN A 7 -20.19 21.41 -3.32
CA ASN A 7 -19.20 21.30 -4.40
C ASN A 7 -17.90 20.59 -4.01
N LEU A 8 -17.83 20.00 -2.82
CA LEU A 8 -16.63 19.26 -2.42
C LEU A 8 -16.66 17.88 -3.05
N LYS A 9 -15.59 17.50 -3.75
CA LYS A 9 -15.40 16.12 -4.21
C LYS A 9 -15.03 15.25 -3.00
N PRO A 10 -15.52 14.00 -2.92
CA PRO A 10 -15.10 13.08 -1.88
C PRO A 10 -13.60 12.78 -2.01
N TYR A 11 -12.91 12.70 -0.87
CA TYR A 11 -11.51 12.33 -0.82
C TYR A 11 -11.35 10.81 -0.91
N VAL A 12 -12.20 10.06 -0.22
CA VAL A 12 -12.35 8.61 -0.39
C VAL A 12 -13.77 8.34 -0.87
N GLU A 13 -13.92 7.59 -1.95
CA GLU A 13 -15.22 7.18 -2.48
C GLU A 13 -15.21 5.69 -2.79
N VAL A 14 -16.13 4.95 -2.20
CA VAL A 14 -16.30 3.51 -2.41
C VAL A 14 -17.66 3.28 -3.04
N LYS A 15 -17.71 2.52 -4.13
CA LYS A 15 -18.92 2.22 -4.89
C LYS A 15 -19.09 0.72 -5.10
N ASP A 16 -20.23 0.22 -4.66
CA ASP A 16 -20.71 -1.15 -4.85
C ASP A 16 -19.64 -2.21 -4.58
N LEU A 17 -18.85 -2.00 -3.52
CA LEU A 17 -17.70 -2.83 -3.20
C LEU A 17 -18.15 -4.20 -2.70
N VAL A 18 -17.66 -5.24 -3.37
CA VAL A 18 -17.88 -6.64 -3.01
C VAL A 18 -16.54 -7.29 -2.73
N THR A 19 -16.37 -7.80 -1.50
CA THR A 19 -15.18 -8.54 -1.08
C THR A 19 -15.59 -9.91 -0.55
N GLN A 20 -14.97 -10.97 -1.08
CA GLN A 20 -15.27 -12.36 -0.75
C GLN A 20 -14.04 -13.12 -0.28
N PHE A 21 -14.24 -14.07 0.62
CA PHE A 21 -13.23 -15.02 1.07
C PHE A 21 -13.60 -16.44 0.64
N PHE A 22 -12.66 -17.11 -0.01
CA PHE A 22 -12.82 -18.49 -0.49
C PHE A 22 -12.25 -19.44 0.55
N THR A 23 -13.12 -20.11 1.29
CA THR A 23 -12.73 -21.05 2.34
C THR A 23 -13.11 -22.48 1.94
N SER A 24 -12.55 -23.48 2.64
CA SER A 24 -12.94 -24.87 2.46
C SER A 24 -14.42 -25.13 2.77
N ARG A 25 -15.06 -24.24 3.54
CA ARG A 25 -16.49 -24.32 3.92
C ARG A 25 -17.40 -23.51 2.99
N GLY A 26 -16.85 -22.90 1.93
CA GLY A 26 -17.60 -22.10 0.96
C GLY A 26 -17.15 -20.64 0.90
N ILE A 27 -17.93 -19.84 0.17
CA ILE A 27 -17.66 -18.43 -0.09
C ILE A 27 -18.29 -17.57 1.01
N VAL A 28 -17.46 -16.83 1.73
CA VAL A 28 -17.93 -15.82 2.69
C VAL A 28 -17.95 -14.46 1.99
N LYS A 29 -19.14 -13.88 1.82
CA LYS A 29 -19.30 -12.49 1.34
C LYS A 29 -19.07 -11.54 2.51
N ALA A 30 -17.82 -11.12 2.69
CA ALA A 30 -17.46 -10.22 3.77
C ALA A 30 -17.95 -8.78 3.54
N LEU A 31 -18.02 -8.34 2.28
CA LEU A 31 -18.69 -7.10 1.86
C LEU A 31 -19.61 -7.40 0.69
N ASP A 32 -20.82 -6.84 0.72
CA ASP A 32 -21.81 -6.97 -0.36
C ASP A 32 -22.35 -5.59 -0.75
N LYS A 33 -21.86 -5.07 -1.88
CA LYS A 33 -22.24 -3.78 -2.48
C LYS A 33 -22.15 -2.59 -1.50
N VAL A 34 -21.07 -2.52 -0.75
CA VAL A 34 -20.83 -1.42 0.19
C VAL A 34 -20.47 -0.15 -0.59
N SER A 35 -21.18 0.95 -0.29
CA SER A 35 -20.96 2.26 -0.90
C SER A 35 -20.92 3.35 0.18
N PHE A 36 -19.89 4.19 0.17
CA PHE A 36 -19.78 5.35 1.06
C PHE A 36 -18.78 6.36 0.52
N ALA A 37 -18.81 7.58 1.05
CA ALA A 37 -17.89 8.65 0.68
C ALA A 37 -17.42 9.38 1.95
N VAL A 38 -16.15 9.78 1.96
CA VAL A 38 -15.54 10.60 3.01
C VAL A 38 -15.02 11.87 2.38
N TYR A 39 -15.50 13.02 2.84
CA TYR A 39 -15.13 14.33 2.30
C TYR A 39 -13.89 14.91 3.01
N PRO A 40 -13.16 15.85 2.37
CA PRO A 40 -12.05 16.53 3.02
C PRO A 40 -12.44 17.16 4.37
N GLY A 41 -11.66 16.87 5.40
CA GLY A 41 -11.88 17.37 6.77
C GLY A 41 -13.02 16.68 7.53
N GLU A 42 -13.61 15.62 6.98
CA GLU A 42 -14.63 14.82 7.63
C GLU A 42 -14.02 13.68 8.46
N ILE A 43 -14.64 13.41 9.61
CA ILE A 43 -14.40 12.20 10.39
C ILE A 43 -15.53 11.23 10.11
N TYR A 44 -15.20 10.10 9.48
CA TYR A 44 -16.16 9.05 9.16
C TYR A 44 -15.97 7.86 10.11
N GLY A 45 -17.03 7.47 10.82
CA GLY A 45 -17.03 6.33 11.74
C GLY A 45 -17.75 5.12 11.14
N LEU A 46 -17.07 3.96 11.11
CA LEU A 46 -17.66 2.68 10.72
C LEU A 46 -17.89 1.81 11.96
N VAL A 47 -19.16 1.53 12.28
CA VAL A 47 -19.57 0.79 13.48
C VAL A 47 -20.38 -0.47 13.12
N GLY A 48 -20.42 -1.42 14.05
CA GLY A 48 -21.14 -2.69 13.88
C GLY A 48 -20.56 -3.80 14.74
N GLU A 49 -21.21 -4.96 14.78
CA GLU A 49 -20.81 -6.12 15.58
C GLU A 49 -19.52 -6.79 15.08
N SER A 50 -18.93 -7.66 15.89
CA SER A 50 -17.79 -8.46 15.46
C SER A 50 -18.15 -9.29 14.22
N GLY A 51 -17.28 -9.30 13.21
CA GLY A 51 -17.50 -10.06 11.97
C GLY A 51 -18.37 -9.35 10.91
N CYS A 52 -18.94 -8.17 11.16
CA CYS A 52 -19.79 -7.47 10.18
C CYS A 52 -19.03 -6.81 9.00
N GLY A 53 -17.73 -7.08 8.85
CA GLY A 53 -16.92 -6.59 7.73
C GLY A 53 -16.14 -5.29 7.96
N LYS A 54 -16.17 -4.66 9.15
CA LYS A 54 -15.46 -3.37 9.40
C LYS A 54 -13.98 -3.38 8.99
N SER A 55 -13.22 -4.34 9.48
CA SER A 55 -11.79 -4.48 9.16
C SER A 55 -11.57 -4.89 7.71
N VAL A 56 -12.53 -5.61 7.10
CA VAL A 56 -12.49 -5.95 5.68
C VAL A 56 -12.74 -4.72 4.82
N THR A 57 -13.60 -3.79 5.23
CA THR A 57 -13.82 -2.51 4.56
C THR A 57 -12.54 -1.69 4.53
N SER A 58 -11.88 -1.49 5.68
CA SER A 58 -10.66 -0.69 5.75
C SER A 58 -9.51 -1.33 4.95
N THR A 59 -9.30 -2.64 5.10
CA THR A 59 -8.27 -3.36 4.33
C THR A 59 -8.59 -3.44 2.84
N SER A 60 -9.86 -3.48 2.42
CA SER A 60 -10.23 -3.41 0.99
C SER A 60 -9.95 -2.04 0.41
N VAL A 61 -10.29 -0.95 1.11
CA VAL A 61 -9.96 0.43 0.70
C VAL A 61 -8.46 0.62 0.55
N MET A 62 -7.70 0.04 1.48
CA MET A 62 -6.23 0.07 1.41
C MET A 62 -5.64 -0.93 0.41
N ASP A 63 -6.41 -1.81 -0.24
CA ASP A 63 -5.96 -2.95 -1.06
C ASP A 63 -4.94 -3.88 -0.33
N LEU A 64 -5.20 -4.14 0.94
CA LEU A 64 -4.43 -5.02 1.82
C LEU A 64 -5.14 -6.36 2.09
N ILE A 65 -6.19 -6.68 1.34
CA ILE A 65 -6.87 -7.97 1.45
C ILE A 65 -5.89 -9.09 1.03
N PRO A 66 -5.65 -10.08 1.89
CA PRO A 66 -4.77 -11.21 1.54
C PRO A 66 -5.43 -12.05 0.43
N ASP A 67 -4.71 -12.26 -0.67
CA ASP A 67 -5.18 -13.04 -1.83
C ASP A 67 -4.16 -14.15 -2.14
N PRO A 68 -4.44 -15.43 -1.80
CA PRO A 68 -5.64 -15.97 -1.14
C PRO A 68 -5.68 -15.76 0.39
N PRO A 69 -6.83 -15.94 1.08
CA PRO A 69 -8.13 -16.40 0.58
C PRO A 69 -9.14 -15.29 0.23
N GLY A 70 -8.85 -14.03 0.51
CA GLY A 70 -9.73 -12.88 0.31
C GLY A 70 -9.55 -12.22 -1.07
N ARG A 71 -10.60 -11.54 -1.53
CA ARG A 71 -10.58 -10.85 -2.82
C ARG A 71 -11.67 -9.81 -2.98
N ILE A 72 -11.32 -8.68 -3.58
CA ILE A 72 -12.27 -7.73 -4.17
C ILE A 72 -12.78 -8.30 -5.51
N ILE A 73 -14.08 -8.56 -5.59
CA ILE A 73 -14.78 -9.16 -6.74
C ILE A 73 -15.28 -8.10 -7.70
N SER A 74 -15.81 -7.00 -7.16
CA SER A 74 -16.37 -5.90 -7.94
C SER A 74 -16.42 -4.62 -7.12
N GLY A 75 -16.77 -3.53 -7.80
CA GLY A 75 -16.86 -2.19 -7.23
C GLY A 75 -15.67 -1.33 -7.61
N GLU A 76 -15.69 -0.12 -7.09
CA GLU A 76 -14.69 0.90 -7.35
C GLU A 76 -14.29 1.57 -6.04
N ILE A 77 -13.02 1.94 -5.94
CA ILE A 77 -12.46 2.63 -4.78
C ILE A 77 -11.65 3.78 -5.35
N TYR A 78 -12.02 5.00 -4.98
CA TYR A 78 -11.32 6.23 -5.35
C TYR A 78 -10.67 6.85 -4.13
N ILE A 79 -9.41 7.26 -4.28
CA ILE A 79 -8.67 8.05 -3.29
C ILE A 79 -8.12 9.26 -4.03
N ASP A 80 -8.48 10.46 -3.59
CA ASP A 80 -8.11 11.73 -4.24
C ASP A 80 -8.46 11.72 -5.75
N GLY A 81 -9.60 11.13 -6.10
CA GLY A 81 -10.07 10.96 -7.48
C GLY A 81 -9.38 9.85 -8.29
N PHE A 82 -8.39 9.15 -7.74
CA PHE A 82 -7.71 8.04 -8.41
C PHE A 82 -8.38 6.69 -8.09
N ASN A 83 -8.82 5.95 -9.12
CA ASN A 83 -9.38 4.61 -8.92
C ASN A 83 -8.27 3.59 -8.61
N VAL A 84 -8.19 3.16 -7.36
CA VAL A 84 -7.10 2.32 -6.86
C VAL A 84 -7.18 0.86 -7.29
N ILE A 85 -8.30 0.37 -7.83
CA ILE A 85 -8.46 -1.05 -8.24
C ILE A 85 -8.76 -1.24 -9.74
N ALA A 86 -8.70 -0.17 -10.54
CA ALA A 86 -9.04 -0.20 -11.97
C ALA A 86 -8.20 -1.21 -12.78
N ASP A 87 -6.90 -1.34 -12.47
CA ASP A 87 -5.98 -2.24 -13.16
C ASP A 87 -6.21 -3.71 -12.80
N LEU A 88 -6.64 -4.01 -11.57
CA LEU A 88 -6.87 -5.38 -11.10
C LEU A 88 -8.10 -6.02 -11.78
N ASN A 89 -9.18 -5.25 -11.90
CA ASN A 89 -10.45 -5.74 -12.45
C ASN A 89 -10.32 -6.19 -13.91
N LYS A 90 -9.43 -5.56 -14.70
CA LYS A 90 -9.22 -5.88 -16.12
C LYS A 90 -8.30 -7.09 -16.35
N MET A 91 -7.55 -7.52 -15.32
CA MET A 91 -6.38 -8.40 -15.51
C MET A 91 -6.43 -9.71 -14.71
N ALA A 92 -7.43 -9.89 -13.84
CA ALA A 92 -7.69 -11.15 -13.15
C ALA A 92 -8.66 -12.02 -13.96
N ARG A 93 -8.22 -13.22 -14.36
CA ARG A 93 -9.13 -14.25 -14.88
C ARG A 93 -9.54 -15.15 -13.73
N ILE A 94 -10.81 -15.08 -13.36
CA ILE A 94 -11.41 -15.94 -12.33
C ILE A 94 -12.13 -17.09 -13.04
N LYS A 95 -11.79 -18.33 -12.69
CA LYS A 95 -12.50 -19.54 -13.11
C LYS A 95 -13.11 -20.18 -11.89
N ILE A 96 -14.43 -20.18 -11.81
CA ILE A 96 -15.21 -20.80 -10.75
C ILE A 96 -15.70 -22.15 -11.29
N LYS A 97 -15.29 -23.26 -10.69
CA LYS A 97 -15.83 -24.60 -10.99
C LYS A 97 -16.91 -25.02 -10.00
N SER A 98 -16.73 -24.65 -8.73
CA SER A 98 -17.69 -24.79 -7.65
C SER A 98 -17.48 -23.65 -6.65
N GLU A 99 -18.36 -23.51 -5.66
CA GLU A 99 -18.19 -22.53 -4.57
C GLU A 99 -16.84 -22.67 -3.85
N THR A 100 -16.24 -23.85 -3.86
CA THR A 100 -14.97 -24.15 -3.18
C THR A 100 -13.76 -24.27 -4.11
N ASP A 101 -13.94 -24.49 -5.42
CA ASP A 101 -12.87 -24.58 -6.42
C ASP A 101 -12.86 -23.36 -7.34
N VAL A 102 -12.15 -22.32 -6.88
CA VAL A 102 -11.93 -21.07 -7.61
C VAL A 102 -10.45 -20.94 -7.98
N ARG A 103 -10.16 -20.96 -9.29
CA ARG A 103 -8.82 -20.71 -9.82
C ARG A 103 -8.70 -19.29 -10.31
N ILE A 104 -7.69 -18.59 -9.82
CA ILE A 104 -7.39 -17.25 -10.30
C ILE A 104 -6.00 -17.22 -10.93
N LYS A 105 -5.93 -16.62 -12.11
CA LYS A 105 -4.67 -16.17 -12.70
C LYS A 105 -4.63 -14.66 -12.85
N ARG A 106 -3.55 -14.04 -12.39
CA ARG A 106 -3.22 -12.63 -12.63
C ARG A 106 -1.93 -12.53 -13.43
N TYR A 107 -1.80 -11.46 -14.20
CA TYR A 107 -0.54 -11.15 -14.89
C TYR A 107 0.44 -10.56 -13.87
N LYS A 108 1.59 -11.21 -13.63
CA LYS A 108 2.62 -10.72 -12.68
C LYS A 108 3.02 -9.26 -12.94
N ARG A 109 3.16 -8.87 -14.21
CA ARG A 109 3.49 -7.49 -14.62
C ARG A 109 2.43 -6.47 -14.19
N ALA A 110 1.15 -6.87 -14.22
CA ALA A 110 0.05 -6.02 -13.81
C ALA A 110 0.06 -5.76 -12.30
N ILE A 111 0.22 -6.82 -11.51
CA ILE A 111 0.35 -6.72 -10.05
C ILE A 111 1.53 -5.81 -9.69
N LYS A 112 2.68 -5.96 -10.35
CA LYS A 112 3.86 -5.11 -10.10
C LYS A 112 3.55 -3.63 -10.37
N ARG A 113 2.85 -3.30 -11.46
CA ARG A 113 2.46 -1.93 -11.78
C ARG A 113 1.44 -1.38 -10.78
N HIS A 114 0.44 -2.17 -10.46
CA HIS A 114 -0.61 -1.82 -9.49
C HIS A 114 -0.03 -1.51 -8.12
N ASN A 115 0.84 -2.38 -7.60
CA ASN A 115 1.54 -2.17 -6.33
C ASN A 115 2.43 -0.92 -6.37
N ASN A 116 3.05 -0.60 -7.52
CA ASN A 116 3.85 0.61 -7.68
C ASN A 116 3.00 1.88 -7.58
N VAL A 117 1.81 1.88 -8.19
CA VAL A 117 0.88 3.00 -8.06
C VAL A 117 0.40 3.12 -6.62
N LEU A 118 0.01 2.00 -6.01
CA LEU A 118 -0.46 2.00 -4.62
C LEU A 118 0.60 2.38 -3.60
N SER A 119 1.88 2.09 -3.82
CA SER A 119 2.95 2.51 -2.91
C SER A 119 3.14 4.03 -2.87
N LYS A 120 2.73 4.74 -3.93
CA LYS A 120 2.71 6.21 -3.97
C LYS A 120 1.48 6.79 -3.30
N ILE A 121 0.36 6.07 -3.29
CA ILE A 121 -0.89 6.51 -2.67
C ILE A 121 -0.85 6.23 -1.17
N ARG A 122 -0.41 5.04 -0.78
CA ARG A 122 -0.17 4.68 0.62
C ARG A 122 1.03 5.48 1.13
N GLY A 123 0.93 6.02 2.35
CA GLY A 123 1.99 6.83 2.98
C GLY A 123 1.91 8.33 2.63
N ASP A 124 1.53 8.68 1.40
CA ASP A 124 1.37 10.09 0.99
C ASP A 124 -0.08 10.59 1.09
N LYS A 125 -1.03 9.82 0.56
CA LYS A 125 -2.46 10.21 0.48
C LYS A 125 -3.34 9.51 1.51
N ILE A 126 -2.99 8.28 1.87
CA ILE A 126 -3.73 7.49 2.85
C ILE A 126 -2.78 6.68 3.73
N ALA A 127 -3.08 6.62 5.01
CA ALA A 127 -2.37 5.81 5.99
C ALA A 127 -3.37 5.00 6.81
N MET A 128 -2.92 3.89 7.38
CA MET A 128 -3.72 3.04 8.23
C MET A 128 -2.97 2.73 9.52
N ILE A 129 -3.66 2.83 10.64
CA ILE A 129 -3.20 2.32 11.93
C ILE A 129 -3.95 1.01 12.16
N PHE A 130 -3.21 -0.08 12.38
CA PHE A 130 -3.79 -1.39 12.57
C PHE A 130 -4.40 -1.54 13.97
N GLN A 131 -5.43 -2.37 14.07
CA GLN A 131 -6.05 -2.73 15.36
C GLN A 131 -5.03 -3.40 16.29
N GLU A 132 -4.16 -4.23 15.73
CA GLU A 132 -3.04 -4.89 16.43
C GLU A 132 -1.72 -4.33 15.90
N PRO A 133 -1.29 -3.12 16.35
CA PRO A 133 -0.15 -2.43 15.76
C PRO A 133 1.17 -3.20 15.96
N PHE A 134 1.27 -4.03 17.00
CA PHE A 134 2.49 -4.79 17.28
C PHE A 134 2.86 -5.78 16.16
N LEU A 135 1.89 -6.25 15.37
CA LEU A 135 2.14 -7.13 14.22
C LEU A 135 2.89 -6.42 13.08
N ALA A 136 2.83 -5.09 13.04
CA ALA A 136 3.52 -4.27 12.04
C ALA A 136 4.87 -3.72 12.55
N LEU A 137 5.21 -3.93 13.82
CA LEU A 137 6.42 -3.40 14.45
C LEU A 137 7.49 -4.48 14.60
N ASN A 138 8.75 -4.09 14.43
CA ASN A 138 9.89 -4.96 14.68
C ASN A 138 10.50 -4.66 16.07
N PRO A 139 10.37 -5.56 17.05
CA PRO A 139 10.85 -5.31 18.41
C PRO A 139 12.38 -5.21 18.52
N THR A 140 13.12 -5.61 17.48
CA THR A 140 14.58 -5.47 17.40
C THR A 140 15.03 -4.10 16.90
N MET A 141 14.10 -3.21 16.52
CA MET A 141 14.39 -1.88 16.01
C MET A 141 13.94 -0.80 16.99
N THR A 142 14.71 0.29 17.06
CA THR A 142 14.29 1.48 17.82
C THR A 142 13.08 2.14 17.15
N ILE A 143 12.30 2.90 17.92
CA ILE A 143 11.14 3.65 17.40
C ILE A 143 11.58 4.59 16.27
N GLY A 144 12.71 5.29 16.45
CA GLY A 144 13.28 6.17 15.43
C GLY A 144 13.61 5.43 14.14
N ALA A 145 14.26 4.26 14.23
CA ALA A 145 14.59 3.45 13.07
C ALA A 145 13.34 2.95 12.32
N GLN A 146 12.28 2.58 13.05
CA GLN A 146 11.01 2.13 12.44
C GLN A 146 10.27 3.27 11.72
N ILE A 147 10.19 4.46 12.34
CA ILE A 147 9.61 5.65 11.70
C ILE A 147 10.41 6.00 10.43
N MET A 148 11.73 5.98 10.54
CA MET A 148 12.61 6.30 9.43
C MET A 148 12.51 5.29 8.29
N GLU A 149 12.40 3.99 8.59
CA GLU A 149 12.19 2.94 7.58
C GLU A 149 10.93 3.20 6.75
N VAL A 150 9.82 3.59 7.37
CA VAL A 150 8.57 3.91 6.66
C VAL A 150 8.75 5.14 5.76
N ILE A 151 9.30 6.24 6.30
CA ILE A 151 9.55 7.48 5.52
C ILE A 151 10.46 7.18 4.34
N MET A 152 11.52 6.40 4.58
CA MET A 152 12.44 5.95 3.56
C MET A 152 11.71 5.12 2.50
N LEU A 153 11.03 4.04 2.83
CA LEU A 153 10.36 3.19 1.83
C LEU A 153 9.38 3.96 0.93
N HIS A 154 8.76 5.02 1.43
CA HIS A 154 7.87 5.87 0.65
C HIS A 154 8.61 6.93 -0.20
N ASN A 155 9.61 7.63 0.36
CA ASN A 155 10.41 8.63 -0.36
C ASN A 155 11.40 8.00 -1.35
N ILE A 156 11.95 6.85 -0.97
CA ILE A 156 12.87 5.99 -1.74
C ILE A 156 12.07 5.11 -2.69
N SER A 157 10.75 5.23 -2.84
CA SER A 157 9.99 4.40 -3.77
C SER A 157 10.54 4.47 -5.22
N SER A 158 11.11 5.60 -5.68
CA SER A 158 11.87 5.68 -6.95
C SER A 158 13.16 4.83 -6.95
N ILE A 159 13.88 4.83 -5.84
CA ILE A 159 15.12 4.10 -5.57
C ILE A 159 14.86 2.60 -5.37
N SER A 160 13.94 2.21 -4.48
CA SER A 160 13.46 0.83 -4.31
C SER A 160 12.99 0.24 -5.63
N ASN A 161 12.44 1.06 -6.54
CA ASN A 161 12.05 0.61 -7.88
C ASN A 161 13.23 0.45 -8.85
N SER A 162 14.33 1.19 -8.70
CA SER A 162 15.58 0.96 -9.44
C SER A 162 16.31 -0.29 -8.92
N ILE A 163 16.29 -0.47 -7.59
CA ILE A 163 16.69 -1.67 -6.85
C ILE A 163 15.85 -2.89 -7.28
N LEU A 164 14.53 -2.77 -7.45
CA LEU A 164 13.65 -3.85 -7.91
C LEU A 164 13.60 -4.03 -9.45
N ARG A 165 14.30 -3.19 -10.21
CA ARG A 165 14.49 -3.34 -11.67
C ARG A 165 15.73 -4.17 -12.01
N ARG A 166 16.67 -4.32 -11.08
CA ARG A 166 17.86 -5.16 -11.24
C ARG A 166 17.90 -6.13 -10.06
N GLU A 167 17.86 -7.42 -10.31
CA GLU A 167 17.78 -8.50 -9.30
C GLU A 167 18.96 -8.58 -8.32
N ASN A 168 19.71 -7.49 -8.09
CA ASN A 168 21.03 -7.49 -7.46
C ASN A 168 21.09 -6.80 -6.10
N ILE A 169 19.98 -6.30 -5.55
CA ILE A 169 20.01 -5.66 -4.23
C ILE A 169 18.99 -6.31 -3.32
N SER A 170 19.51 -6.93 -2.28
CA SER A 170 18.77 -7.53 -1.19
C SER A 170 18.26 -6.46 -0.21
N PRO A 171 17.14 -6.73 0.49
CA PRO A 171 16.67 -5.88 1.59
C PRO A 171 17.73 -5.67 2.70
N GLY A 172 18.67 -6.62 2.87
CA GLY A 172 19.78 -6.50 3.83
C GLY A 172 20.80 -5.44 3.44
N GLU A 173 21.15 -5.35 2.16
CA GLU A 173 22.09 -4.33 1.66
C GLU A 173 21.53 -2.92 1.79
N VAL A 174 20.22 -2.75 1.57
CA VAL A 174 19.53 -1.47 1.82
C VAL A 174 19.60 -1.11 3.29
N ARG A 175 19.33 -2.06 4.19
CA ARG A 175 19.37 -1.83 5.64
C ARG A 175 20.78 -1.46 6.13
N ASN A 176 21.81 -2.13 5.60
CA ASN A 176 23.20 -1.85 5.94
C ASN A 176 23.59 -0.43 5.51
N PHE A 177 23.28 -0.06 4.27
CA PHE A 177 23.52 1.29 3.77
C PHE A 177 22.84 2.35 4.63
N ILE A 178 21.57 2.16 4.99
CA ILE A 178 20.84 3.11 5.85
C ILE A 178 21.55 3.27 7.20
N THR A 179 21.96 2.15 7.80
CA THR A 179 22.62 2.14 9.12
C THR A 179 23.95 2.89 9.06
N GLU A 180 24.76 2.63 8.03
CA GLU A 180 26.05 3.28 7.80
C GLU A 180 25.88 4.77 7.50
N PHE A 181 24.99 5.12 6.57
CA PHE A 181 24.70 6.50 6.16
C PHE A 181 24.32 7.40 7.34
N TYR A 182 23.52 6.92 8.29
CA TYR A 182 23.13 7.69 9.47
C TYR A 182 24.16 7.71 10.61
N SER A 183 25.12 6.79 10.61
CA SER A 183 26.24 6.82 11.54
C SER A 183 27.29 7.89 11.17
N LEU A 184 27.24 8.39 9.94
CA LEU A 184 28.11 9.47 9.46
C LEU A 184 27.63 10.82 10.02
N GLY A 185 28.52 11.56 10.67
CA GLY A 185 28.22 12.89 11.23
C GLY A 185 28.47 14.07 10.30
N ASP A 186 29.15 13.86 9.17
CA ASP A 186 29.56 14.90 8.22
C ASP A 186 28.74 14.79 6.92
N GLU A 187 28.17 15.91 6.47
CA GLU A 187 27.41 16.00 5.22
C GLU A 187 28.24 15.58 4.00
N THR A 188 29.54 15.86 4.01
CA THR A 188 30.45 15.53 2.92
C THR A 188 30.62 14.02 2.79
N LEU A 189 30.72 13.33 3.93
CA LEU A 189 30.76 11.88 4.02
C LEU A 189 29.42 11.24 3.62
N LYS A 190 28.30 11.80 4.07
CA LYS A 190 26.96 11.37 3.63
C LYS A 190 26.80 11.50 2.12
N ARG A 191 27.20 12.62 1.51
CA ARG A 191 27.19 12.80 0.05
C ARG A 191 27.98 11.72 -0.66
N LYS A 192 29.20 11.47 -0.19
CA LYS A 192 30.08 10.46 -0.77
C LYS A 192 29.46 9.07 -0.66
N GLU A 193 28.85 8.73 0.47
CA GLU A 193 28.24 7.42 0.70
C GLU A 193 26.97 7.23 -0.13
N ALA A 194 26.13 8.26 -0.22
CA ALA A 194 24.98 8.26 -1.12
C ALA A 194 25.42 8.12 -2.59
N HIS A 195 26.46 8.83 -3.00
CA HIS A 195 27.02 8.73 -4.35
C HIS A 195 27.60 7.34 -4.65
N ASN A 196 28.33 6.75 -3.70
CA ASN A 196 28.91 5.40 -3.83
C ASN A 196 27.82 4.34 -3.97
N PHE A 197 26.79 4.41 -3.12
CA PHE A 197 25.67 3.48 -3.18
C PHE A 197 24.86 3.67 -4.46
N SER A 198 24.56 4.92 -4.83
CA SER A 198 23.93 5.27 -6.11
C SER A 198 24.67 4.69 -7.31
N SER A 199 25.99 4.88 -7.35
CA SER A 199 26.86 4.46 -8.46
C SER A 199 26.98 2.94 -8.53
N SER A 200 27.13 2.26 -7.39
CA SER A 200 27.21 0.80 -7.31
C SER A 200 25.99 0.10 -7.90
N TYR A 201 24.85 0.78 -7.91
CA TYR A 201 23.58 0.25 -8.38
C TYR A 201 23.00 0.97 -9.61
N ALA A 202 23.74 1.97 -10.12
CA ALA A 202 23.38 2.92 -11.17
C ALA A 202 21.96 3.50 -11.02
N ILE A 203 21.75 4.26 -9.94
CA ILE A 203 20.48 4.92 -9.60
C ILE A 203 20.67 6.45 -9.67
N PRO A 204 20.54 7.10 -10.84
CA PRO A 204 20.94 8.50 -11.03
C PRO A 204 20.19 9.51 -10.14
N GLU A 205 18.95 9.20 -9.76
CA GLU A 205 18.06 10.08 -8.97
C GLU A 205 18.26 9.92 -7.44
N PHE A 206 19.20 9.08 -7.00
CA PHE A 206 19.40 8.70 -5.59
C PHE A 206 20.08 9.77 -4.75
N GLU A 207 21.01 10.53 -5.33
CA GLU A 207 21.92 11.41 -4.58
C GLU A 207 21.18 12.62 -4.00
N GLU A 208 20.40 13.35 -4.80
CA GLU A 208 19.65 14.51 -4.29
C GLU A 208 18.51 14.13 -3.33
N SER A 209 17.80 13.03 -3.58
CA SER A 209 16.64 12.63 -2.76
C SER A 209 17.01 12.14 -1.36
N ILE A 210 18.24 11.63 -1.18
CA ILE A 210 18.74 11.19 0.13
C ILE A 210 19.40 12.34 0.89
N LEU A 211 20.01 13.28 0.17
CA LEU A 211 20.58 14.47 0.79
C LEU A 211 19.53 15.46 1.30
N SER A 212 18.29 15.36 0.81
CA SER A 212 17.15 16.14 1.29
C SER A 212 16.41 15.56 2.51
N LEU A 213 16.82 14.38 3.01
CA LEU A 213 16.29 13.72 4.21
C LEU A 213 17.05 14.16 5.47
#